data_AF-A0A9D7UEJ9-F1
#
_entry.id   AF-A0A9D7UEJ9-F1
#
_cell.length_a   1.000
_cell.length_b   1.000
_cell.length_c   1.000
_cell.angle_alpha   90.00
_cell.angle_beta   90.00
_cell.angle_gamma   90.00
#
_symmetry.space_group_name_H-M   'P 1'
#
loop_
_entity.id
_entity.type
_entity.pdbx_description
1 polymer ?
#
loop_
_entity_poly.entity_id
_entity_poly.type
_entity_poly.pdbx_seq_one_letter_code
_entity_poly.pdbx_strand_id
1 'polypeptide(L)'
;MSNNTFPGNPAYYSAAIAIVCEKGEFCTHGWMHGDVIDDKRGNNGFGYDFIFIPEGFKQTLGELDDSVKKEISHRFKALELSKILLNRLKKGRNE
;
A
#
# COMPACT_ATOMS: atom_id res chain seq x y z
N MET A 1 -31.89 15.21 -10.62
CA MET A 1 -30.81 14.19 -10.55
C MET A 1 -29.88 14.62 -9.44
N SER A 2 -29.90 13.93 -8.31
CA SER A 2 -29.24 14.34 -7.07
C SER A 2 -27.72 14.31 -7.23
N ASN A 3 -27.08 15.48 -7.25
CA ASN A 3 -25.65 15.61 -6.99
C ASN A 3 -25.40 15.29 -5.51
N ASN A 4 -25.20 14.01 -5.20
CA ASN A 4 -24.66 13.60 -3.91
C ASN A 4 -23.15 13.83 -3.95
N THR A 5 -22.73 15.06 -3.64
CA THR A 5 -21.36 15.36 -3.20
C THR A 5 -21.23 14.95 -1.75
N PHE A 6 -21.11 13.64 -1.50
CA PHE A 6 -20.56 13.19 -0.23
C PHE A 6 -19.06 13.55 -0.21
N PRO A 7 -18.50 14.03 0.93
CA PRO A 7 -17.05 13.98 1.12
C PRO A 7 -16.59 12.53 0.90
N GLY A 8 -15.40 12.33 0.34
CA GLY A 8 -14.86 10.99 0.08
C GLY A 8 -14.99 10.08 1.31
N ASN A 9 -15.05 8.76 1.09
CA ASN A 9 -15.03 7.78 2.18
C ASN A 9 -13.55 7.37 2.42
N PRO A 10 -12.79 8.10 3.25
CA PRO A 10 -11.35 7.90 3.36
C PRO A 10 -11.05 6.52 3.94
N ALA A 11 -10.09 5.84 3.34
CA ALA A 11 -9.55 4.59 3.81
C ALA A 11 -8.05 4.50 3.48
N TYR A 12 -7.40 3.45 3.97
CA TYR A 12 -6.04 3.15 3.56
C TYR A 12 -5.78 1.65 3.55
N TYR A 13 -4.96 1.20 2.61
CA TYR A 13 -4.27 -0.07 2.73
C TYR A 13 -3.02 0.11 3.59
N SER A 14 -2.70 -0.89 4.41
CA SER A 14 -1.45 -0.99 5.15
C SER A 14 -0.78 -2.34 4.95
N ALA A 15 0.55 -2.37 4.89
CA ALA A 15 1.35 -3.58 4.95
C ALA A 15 2.44 -3.43 6.00
N ALA A 16 2.67 -4.48 6.77
CA ALA A 16 3.75 -4.58 7.74
C ALA A 16 4.71 -5.72 7.32
N ILE A 17 6.01 -5.50 7.47
CA ILE A 17 7.05 -6.51 7.26
C ILE A 17 7.84 -6.64 8.55
N ALA A 18 7.75 -7.81 9.19
CA ALA A 18 8.54 -8.15 10.37
C ALA A 18 9.90 -8.72 9.97
N ILE A 19 10.95 -8.27 10.64
CA ILE A 19 12.33 -8.76 10.54
C ILE A 19 12.79 -9.16 11.94
N VAL A 20 13.09 -10.45 12.12
CA VAL A 20 13.58 -11.01 13.38
C VAL A 20 15.01 -11.47 13.18
N CYS A 21 15.92 -11.02 14.04
CA CYS A 21 17.32 -11.45 14.04
C CYS A 21 17.92 -11.38 15.45
N GLU A 22 19.20 -11.73 15.60
CA GLU A 22 19.93 -11.69 16.87
C GLU A 22 19.94 -10.30 17.53
N LYS A 23 19.72 -9.23 16.75
CA LYS A 23 19.66 -7.84 17.25
C LYS A 23 18.27 -7.45 17.77
N GLY A 24 17.28 -8.33 17.65
CA GLY A 24 15.91 -8.11 18.10
C GLY A 24 14.88 -8.23 16.98
N GLU A 25 13.67 -7.75 17.30
CA GLU A 25 12.51 -7.76 16.43
C GLU A 25 12.24 -6.35 15.90
N PHE A 26 12.06 -6.23 14.60
CA PHE A 26 11.84 -4.97 13.92
C PHE A 26 10.66 -5.10 12.97
N CYS A 27 9.97 -3.99 12.71
CA CYS A 27 8.84 -3.96 11.79
C CYS A 27 8.89 -2.69 10.94
N THR A 28 8.71 -2.85 9.63
CA THR A 28 8.47 -1.71 8.72
C THR A 28 7.04 -1.72 8.25
N HIS A 29 6.47 -0.53 8.08
CA HIS A 29 5.09 -0.36 7.67
C HIS A 29 5.03 0.51 6.41
N GLY A 30 4.12 0.18 5.51
CA GLY A 30 3.79 0.99 4.35
C GLY A 30 2.30 1.26 4.32
N TRP A 31 1.93 2.46 3.87
CA TRP A 31 0.55 2.93 3.80
C TRP A 31 0.23 3.49 2.42
N MET A 32 -1.00 3.29 1.99
CA MET A 32 -1.56 3.84 0.76
C MET A 32 -2.94 4.35 1.07
N HIS A 33 -3.05 5.68 1.15
CA HIS A 33 -4.31 6.40 1.40
C HIS A 33 -5.13 6.49 0.12
N GLY A 34 -6.44 6.68 0.30
CA GLY A 34 -7.39 6.79 -0.78
C GLY A 34 -8.82 6.83 -0.24
N ASP A 35 -9.76 6.54 -1.12
CA ASP A 35 -11.19 6.55 -0.83
C ASP A 35 -11.85 5.24 -1.27
N VAL A 36 -12.95 4.87 -0.61
CA VAL A 36 -13.78 3.71 -0.96
C VAL A 36 -15.05 4.16 -1.66
N ILE A 37 -15.44 3.41 -2.69
CA ILE A 37 -16.69 3.60 -3.45
C ILE A 37 -17.62 2.40 -3.26
N ASP A 38 -18.92 2.61 -3.47
CA ASP A 38 -19.92 1.55 -3.31
C ASP A 38 -19.97 0.59 -4.52
N ASP A 39 -19.70 1.11 -5.73
CA ASP A 39 -19.76 0.35 -6.97
C ASP A 39 -18.40 -0.23 -7.36
N LYS A 40 -18.31 -1.55 -7.51
CA LYS A 40 -17.11 -2.24 -7.99
C LYS A 40 -16.74 -1.83 -9.42
N ARG A 41 -15.47 -1.55 -9.68
CA ARG A 41 -14.94 -1.25 -11.02
C ARG A 41 -13.65 -2.02 -11.30
N GLY A 42 -13.44 -2.32 -12.58
CA GLY A 42 -12.25 -3.00 -13.08
C GLY A 42 -12.20 -4.50 -12.79
N ASN A 43 -11.15 -5.13 -13.33
CA ASN A 43 -11.03 -6.58 -13.46
C ASN A 43 -9.67 -7.10 -12.94
N ASN A 44 -8.77 -6.19 -12.56
CA ASN A 44 -7.37 -6.48 -12.24
C ASN A 44 -7.14 -6.44 -10.73
N GLY A 45 -6.42 -7.42 -10.19
CA GLY A 45 -6.11 -7.48 -8.75
C GLY A 45 -7.12 -8.33 -7.98
N PHE A 46 -7.27 -8.05 -6.69
CA PHE A 46 -8.05 -8.91 -5.78
C PHE A 46 -8.56 -8.15 -4.55
N GLY A 47 -9.44 -8.78 -3.76
CA GLY A 47 -9.91 -8.23 -2.49
C GLY A 47 -10.67 -6.91 -2.70
N TYR A 48 -10.24 -5.85 -1.98
CA TYR A 48 -10.88 -4.54 -2.03
C TYR A 48 -10.42 -3.67 -3.19
N ASP A 49 -9.56 -4.19 -4.08
CA ASP A 49 -9.02 -3.41 -5.20
C ASP A 49 -10.11 -2.78 -6.07
N PHE A 50 -11.21 -3.50 -6.29
CA PHE A 50 -12.33 -3.07 -7.14
C PHE A 50 -13.14 -1.90 -6.58
N ILE A 51 -12.93 -1.52 -5.32
CA ILE A 51 -13.68 -0.44 -4.65
C ILE A 51 -12.78 0.62 -4.02
N PHE A 52 -11.45 0.50 -4.17
CA PHE A 52 -10.50 1.42 -3.56
C PHE A 52 -9.85 2.30 -4.62
N ILE A 53 -10.03 3.62 -4.50
CA ILE A 53 -9.39 4.63 -5.34
C ILE A 53 -8.20 5.20 -4.58
N PRO A 54 -6.94 4.94 -5.00
CA PRO A 54 -5.77 5.50 -4.34
C PRO A 54 -5.73 7.03 -4.49
N GLU A 55 -5.18 7.71 -3.49
CA GLU A 55 -5.03 9.16 -3.50
C GLU A 55 -4.29 9.64 -4.75
N GLY A 56 -4.84 10.67 -5.42
CA GLY A 56 -4.31 11.20 -6.68
C GLY A 56 -4.82 10.48 -7.94
N PHE A 57 -5.65 9.44 -7.82
CA PHE A 57 -6.25 8.71 -8.94
C PHE A 57 -7.76 8.91 -9.02
N LYS A 58 -8.33 8.60 -10.19
CA LYS A 58 -9.79 8.51 -10.39
C LYS A 58 -10.26 7.07 -10.59
N GLN A 59 -9.35 6.20 -10.99
CA GLN A 59 -9.56 4.77 -11.17
C GLN A 59 -9.39 4.03 -9.84
N THR A 60 -10.17 2.97 -9.67
CA THR A 60 -9.94 1.99 -8.62
C THR A 60 -8.64 1.22 -8.87
N LEU A 61 -8.06 0.59 -7.84
CA LEU A 61 -6.99 -0.39 -8.06
C LEU A 61 -7.44 -1.49 -9.04
N GLY A 62 -8.72 -1.87 -9.02
CA GLY A 62 -9.33 -2.80 -9.97
C GLY A 62 -9.11 -2.45 -11.44
N GLU A 63 -9.00 -1.16 -11.75
CA GLU A 63 -8.90 -0.61 -13.10
C GLU A 63 -7.46 -0.25 -13.51
N LEU A 64 -6.52 -0.19 -12.56
CA LEU A 64 -5.13 0.14 -12.83
C LEU A 64 -4.33 -1.07 -13.32
N ASP A 65 -3.36 -0.82 -14.20
CA ASP A 65 -2.37 -1.80 -14.61
C ASP A 65 -1.39 -2.14 -13.47
N ASP A 66 -0.88 -3.37 -13.47
CA ASP A 66 0.03 -3.86 -12.43
C ASP A 66 1.34 -3.06 -12.33
N SER A 67 1.79 -2.43 -13.43
CA SER A 67 2.97 -1.56 -13.43
C SER A 67 2.76 -0.33 -12.54
N VAL A 68 1.61 0.34 -12.67
CA VAL A 68 1.22 1.51 -11.87
C VAL A 68 1.06 1.11 -10.39
N LYS A 69 0.44 -0.04 -10.12
CA LYS A 69 0.25 -0.55 -8.75
C LYS A 69 1.56 -0.74 -8.00
N LYS A 70 2.61 -1.22 -8.67
CA LYS A 70 3.91 -1.47 -8.03
C LYS A 70 4.51 -0.21 -7.43
N GLU A 71 4.40 0.93 -8.11
CA GLU A 71 5.01 2.19 -7.67
C GLU A 71 4.27 2.80 -6.47
N ILE A 72 2.94 2.67 -6.41
CA ILE A 72 2.13 3.33 -5.37
C ILE A 72 1.81 2.42 -4.17
N SER A 73 1.97 1.10 -4.30
CA SER A 73 1.45 0.17 -3.29
C SER A 73 2.10 0.29 -1.91
N HIS A 74 1.25 0.21 -0.89
CA HIS A 74 1.62 0.06 0.53
C HIS A 74 2.64 -1.08 0.76
N ARG A 75 2.52 -2.21 0.04
CA ARG A 75 3.47 -3.33 0.11
C ARG A 75 4.86 -2.96 -0.40
N PHE A 76 4.94 -2.28 -1.54
CA PHE A 76 6.23 -1.83 -2.08
C PHE A 76 6.90 -0.82 -1.13
N LYS A 77 6.14 0.13 -0.57
CA LYS A 77 6.65 1.07 0.43
C LYS A 77 7.20 0.36 1.68
N ALA A 78 6.48 -0.63 2.21
CA ALA A 78 6.95 -1.43 3.35
C ALA A 78 8.26 -2.18 3.03
N LEU A 79 8.37 -2.72 1.81
CA LEU A 79 9.55 -3.45 1.32
C LEU A 79 10.77 -2.53 1.12
N GLU A 80 10.60 -1.33 0.57
CA GLU A 80 11.72 -0.38 0.43
C GLU A 80 12.28 0.02 1.79
N LEU A 81 11.40 0.28 2.77
CA LEU A 81 11.83 0.53 4.15
C LEU A 81 12.53 -0.69 4.76
N SER A 82 12.05 -1.91 4.48
CA SER A 82 12.68 -3.13 5.01
C SER A 82 14.09 -3.33 4.43
N LYS A 83 14.33 -2.99 3.16
CA LYS A 83 15.67 -3.01 2.54
C LYS A 83 16.64 -2.06 3.26
N ILE A 84 16.20 -0.84 3.57
CA ILE A 84 17.01 0.14 4.32
C ILE A 84 17.38 -0.44 5.69
N LEU A 85 16.39 -0.98 6.41
CA LEU A 85 16.59 -1.60 7.72
C LEU A 85 17.54 -2.80 7.64
N LEU A 86 17.36 -3.72 6.68
CA LEU A 86 18.24 -4.87 6.48
C LEU A 86 19.69 -4.44 6.22
N ASN A 87 19.91 -3.40 5.40
CA ASN A 87 21.24 -2.87 5.16
C ASN A 87 21.89 -2.31 6.43
N ARG A 88 21.10 -1.69 7.32
CA ARG A 88 21.57 -1.22 8.63
C ARG A 88 21.91 -2.38 9.57
N LEU A 89 21.04 -3.40 9.63
CA LEU A 89 21.24 -4.56 10.50
C LEU A 89 22.47 -5.39 10.09
N LYS A 90 22.76 -5.50 8.78
CA LYS A 90 23.93 -6.21 8.24
C LYS A 90 25.27 -5.55 8.57
N LYS A 91 25.35 -4.22 8.65
CA LYS A 91 26.62 -3.49 8.82
C LYS A 91 27.35 -3.75 10.14
N GLY A 92 26.69 -4.30 11.16
CA GLY A 92 27.34 -4.66 12.43
C GLY A 92 27.70 -6.13 12.57
N ARG A 93 28.09 -6.82 11.48
CA ARG A 93 28.66 -8.19 11.52
C ARG A 93 30.14 -8.26 11.12
N ASN A 94 30.72 -7.15 10.67
CA ASN A 94 32.13 -7.05 10.28
C ASN A 94 32.74 -5.77 10.86
N GLU A 95 32.93 -5.75 12.17
CA GLU A 95 34.00 -4.98 12.85
C GLU A 95 34.58 -5.88 13.94
#